data_AF-A7SMI1-F1
#
_entry.id   AF-A7SMI1-F1
#
_cell.length_a   1.000
_cell.length_b   1.000
_cell.length_c   1.000
_cell.angle_alpha   90.00
_cell.angle_beta   90.00
_cell.angle_gamma   90.00
#
_symmetry.space_group_name_H-M   'P 1'
#
loop_
_entity.id
_entity.type
_entity.pdbx_description
1 polymer ?
#
loop_
_entity_poly.entity_id
_entity_poly.type
_entity_poly.pdbx_seq_one_letter_code
_entity_poly.pdbx_strand_id
1 'polypeptide(L)'
;MRLDQGALWFIFLTNWSYTILNIHFILGALNTKLTTLPQNSRMFILACKVSWVVFNIAANVAPLVTFMYWGFNYVPGQYVDSSNINAHALNCVLMFADVMLSNLPVRVLHVIYALVCGFAYVTFTVIYWAAGGVNHEGNSYIYSALDYTGSPGMAATMAVLFVLLAQPLSHLLLYGLYCFRDWLVKRSTRAIE
;
A
#
# COMPACT_ATOMS: atom_id res chain seq x y z
N MET A 1 -27.63 0.48 -12.04
CA MET A 1 -27.37 -0.88 -11.54
C MET A 1 -26.68 -0.71 -10.18
N ARG A 2 -27.31 -1.08 -9.06
CA ARG A 2 -26.63 -1.01 -7.76
C ARG A 2 -25.63 -2.15 -7.71
N LEU A 3 -24.34 -1.83 -7.65
CA LEU A 3 -23.31 -2.84 -7.39
C LEU A 3 -23.58 -3.46 -6.02
N ASP A 4 -23.41 -4.77 -5.93
CA ASP A 4 -23.42 -5.46 -4.63
C ASP A 4 -22.29 -4.90 -3.76
N GLN A 5 -22.49 -4.91 -2.44
CA GLN A 5 -21.48 -4.38 -1.53
C GLN A 5 -20.13 -5.12 -1.64
N GLY A 6 -20.14 -6.37 -2.10
CA GLY A 6 -18.94 -7.17 -2.40
C GLY A 6 -18.15 -6.61 -3.59
N ALA A 7 -18.79 -6.29 -4.70
CA ALA A 7 -18.11 -5.68 -5.85
C ALA A 7 -17.49 -4.32 -5.53
N LEU A 8 -18.13 -3.53 -4.66
CA LEU A 8 -17.62 -2.23 -4.22
C LEU A 8 -16.35 -2.36 -3.37
N TRP A 9 -16.04 -3.53 -2.81
CA TRP A 9 -14.74 -3.75 -2.17
C TRP A 9 -13.58 -3.50 -3.15
N PHE A 10 -13.71 -3.98 -4.39
CA PHE A 10 -12.62 -3.99 -5.37
C PHE A 10 -12.34 -2.62 -5.98
N ILE A 11 -13.21 -1.62 -5.78
CA ILE A 11 -13.00 -0.30 -6.40
C ILE A 11 -12.09 0.60 -5.59
N PHE A 12 -11.93 0.38 -4.28
CA PHE A 12 -11.16 1.27 -3.40
C PHE A 12 -9.70 0.84 -3.24
N LEU A 13 -8.79 1.80 -3.38
CA LEU A 13 -7.35 1.65 -3.13
C LEU A 13 -7.07 1.17 -1.71
N THR A 14 -7.84 1.66 -0.73
CA THR A 14 -7.74 1.22 0.67
C THR A 14 -7.89 -0.29 0.80
N ASN A 15 -8.83 -0.87 0.06
CA ASN A 15 -9.10 -2.30 0.10
C ASN A 15 -8.01 -3.09 -0.64
N TRP A 16 -7.48 -2.58 -1.76
CA TRP A 16 -6.32 -3.17 -2.42
C TRP A 16 -5.10 -3.18 -1.48
N SER A 17 -4.83 -2.05 -0.81
CA SER A 17 -3.75 -1.91 0.18
C SER A 17 -3.92 -2.92 1.31
N TYR A 18 -5.13 -3.01 1.89
CA TYR A 18 -5.45 -3.96 2.95
C TYR A 18 -5.27 -5.41 2.49
N THR A 19 -5.74 -5.77 1.30
CA THR A 19 -5.56 -7.12 0.74
C THR A 19 -4.08 -7.45 0.53
N ILE A 20 -3.30 -6.54 -0.06
CA ILE A 20 -1.86 -6.76 -0.30
C ILE A 20 -1.09 -6.88 1.02
N LEU A 21 -1.45 -6.09 2.02
CA LEU A 21 -0.89 -6.19 3.38
C LEU A 21 -1.15 -7.57 4.00
N ASN A 22 -2.39 -8.07 3.91
CA ASN A 22 -2.73 -9.39 4.44
C ASN A 22 -1.98 -10.50 3.69
N ILE A 23 -1.85 -10.40 2.36
CA ILE A 23 -1.05 -11.32 1.56
C ILE A 23 0.41 -11.29 2.03
N HIS A 24 0.99 -10.11 2.29
CA HIS A 24 2.36 -9.99 2.83
C HIS A 24 2.53 -10.77 4.13
N PHE A 25 1.64 -10.58 5.11
CA PHE A 25 1.74 -11.28 6.39
C PHE A 25 1.51 -12.79 6.26
N ILE A 26 0.57 -13.23 5.42
CA ILE A 26 0.37 -14.67 5.13
C ILE A 26 1.63 -15.26 4.50
N LEU A 27 2.24 -14.59 3.52
CA LEU A 27 3.48 -15.03 2.90
C LEU A 27 4.64 -15.08 3.92
N GLY A 28 4.71 -14.12 4.84
CA GLY A 28 5.68 -14.12 5.94
C GLY A 28 5.53 -15.34 6.85
N ALA A 29 4.30 -15.68 7.25
CA ALA A 29 4.00 -16.87 8.03
C ALA A 29 4.35 -18.17 7.27
N LEU A 30 4.02 -18.24 5.98
CA LEU A 30 4.35 -19.39 5.13
C LEU A 30 5.86 -19.55 4.96
N ASN A 31 6.59 -18.46 4.70
CA ASN A 31 8.06 -18.49 4.57
C ASN A 31 8.73 -18.96 5.86
N THR A 32 8.23 -18.53 7.02
CA THR A 32 8.73 -18.96 8.33
C THR A 32 8.50 -20.46 8.54
N LYS A 33 7.37 -21.00 8.06
CA LYS A 33 7.15 -22.45 8.08
C LYS A 33 8.06 -23.17 7.10
N LEU A 34 8.26 -22.62 5.90
CA LEU A 34 9.15 -23.19 4.89
C LEU A 34 10.57 -23.35 5.43
N THR A 35 11.14 -22.41 6.19
CA THR A 35 12.50 -22.55 6.73
C THR A 35 12.71 -23.78 7.64
N THR A 36 11.63 -24.41 8.13
CA THR A 36 11.69 -25.62 8.98
C THR A 36 11.62 -26.93 8.19
N LEU A 37 11.31 -26.89 6.90
CA LEU A 37 11.17 -28.07 6.03
C LEU A 37 12.41 -28.29 5.16
N PRO A 38 12.68 -29.51 4.66
CA PRO A 38 13.69 -29.73 3.62
C PRO A 38 13.40 -28.86 2.39
N GLN A 39 14.32 -27.92 2.07
CA GLN A 39 14.07 -26.91 1.04
C GLN A 39 14.54 -27.34 -0.33
N ASN A 40 13.64 -27.26 -1.31
CA ASN A 40 14.07 -27.04 -2.70
C ASN A 40 14.54 -25.59 -2.84
N SER A 41 15.84 -25.38 -3.03
CA SER A 41 16.45 -24.03 -3.04
C SER A 41 15.81 -23.09 -4.05
N ARG A 42 15.34 -23.59 -5.21
CA ARG A 42 14.69 -22.74 -6.23
C ARG A 42 13.33 -22.24 -5.75
N MET A 43 12.52 -23.12 -5.18
CA MET A 43 11.19 -22.78 -4.67
C MET A 43 11.30 -21.81 -3.49
N PHE A 44 12.26 -22.03 -2.59
CA PHE A 44 12.52 -21.14 -1.47
C PHE A 44 12.92 -19.74 -1.93
N ILE A 45 13.87 -19.65 -2.87
CA ILE A 45 14.29 -18.36 -3.44
C ILE A 45 13.11 -17.64 -4.13
N LEU A 46 12.27 -18.38 -4.86
CA LEU A 46 11.09 -17.80 -5.50
C LEU A 46 10.11 -17.25 -4.45
N ALA A 47 9.83 -18.01 -3.39
CA ALA A 47 8.96 -17.57 -2.30
C ALA A 47 9.48 -16.27 -1.66
N CYS A 48 10.77 -16.20 -1.34
CA CYS A 48 11.38 -14.97 -0.79
C CYS A 48 11.27 -13.78 -1.75
N LYS A 49 11.49 -13.99 -3.06
CA LYS A 49 11.37 -12.92 -4.07
C LYS A 49 9.94 -12.42 -4.18
N VAL A 50 8.95 -13.31 -4.21
CA VAL A 50 7.53 -12.95 -4.25
C VAL A 50 7.16 -12.16 -3.00
N SER A 51 7.54 -12.63 -1.82
CA SER A 51 7.29 -11.89 -0.57
C SER A 51 7.94 -10.52 -0.56
N TRP A 52 9.14 -10.38 -1.13
CA TRP A 52 9.81 -9.09 -1.18
C TRP A 52 9.11 -8.11 -2.12
N VAL A 53 8.60 -8.57 -3.27
CA VAL A 53 7.79 -7.74 -4.17
C VAL A 53 6.51 -7.28 -3.45
N VAL A 54 5.77 -8.21 -2.85
CA VAL A 54 4.53 -7.91 -2.12
C VAL A 54 4.80 -6.96 -0.95
N PHE A 55 5.88 -7.17 -0.19
CA PHE A 55 6.33 -6.28 0.88
C PHE A 55 6.56 -4.85 0.37
N ASN A 56 7.29 -4.67 -0.74
CA ASN A 56 7.58 -3.32 -1.26
C ASN A 56 6.28 -2.60 -1.66
N ILE A 57 5.29 -3.31 -2.20
CA ILE A 57 3.99 -2.73 -2.54
C ILE A 57 3.21 -2.39 -1.26
N ALA A 58 3.08 -3.35 -0.33
CA ALA A 58 2.36 -3.17 0.93
C ALA A 58 2.93 -1.99 1.74
N ALA A 59 4.26 -1.98 1.92
CA ALA A 59 4.97 -0.96 2.68
C ALA A 59 4.75 0.43 2.08
N ASN A 60 4.80 0.54 0.74
CA ASN A 60 4.66 1.82 0.04
C ASN A 60 3.24 2.38 0.07
N VAL A 61 2.24 1.54 -0.17
CA VAL A 61 0.84 1.98 -0.30
C VAL A 61 0.21 2.27 1.07
N ALA A 62 0.63 1.57 2.13
CA ALA A 62 0.09 1.75 3.48
C ALA A 62 0.12 3.21 4.00
N PRO A 63 1.27 3.93 4.05
CA PRO A 63 1.31 5.32 4.49
C PRO A 63 0.55 6.25 3.54
N LEU A 64 0.50 5.95 2.24
CA LEU A 64 -0.26 6.76 1.28
C LEU A 64 -1.76 6.71 1.55
N VAL A 65 -2.31 5.52 1.82
CA VAL A 65 -3.71 5.36 2.19
C VAL A 65 -4.03 6.14 3.47
N THR A 66 -3.13 6.13 4.46
CA THR A 66 -3.28 6.93 5.69
C THR A 66 -3.29 8.42 5.36
N PHE A 67 -2.26 8.95 4.70
CA PHE A 67 -2.16 10.38 4.41
C PHE A 67 -3.26 10.88 3.50
N MET A 68 -3.66 10.08 2.50
CA MET A 68 -4.74 10.47 1.60
C MET A 68 -6.09 10.50 2.31
N TYR A 69 -6.37 9.49 3.15
CA TYR A 69 -7.61 9.48 3.90
C TYR A 69 -7.70 10.67 4.85
N TRP A 70 -6.70 10.87 5.70
CA TRP A 70 -6.73 11.96 6.70
C TRP A 70 -6.51 13.35 6.09
N GLY A 71 -5.85 13.44 4.94
CA GLY A 71 -5.57 14.71 4.25
C GLY A 71 -6.67 15.17 3.29
N PHE A 72 -7.38 14.25 2.63
CA PHE A 72 -8.34 14.60 1.58
C PHE A 72 -9.76 14.07 1.81
N ASN A 73 -9.93 12.95 2.50
CA ASN A 73 -11.24 12.32 2.64
C ASN A 73 -11.85 12.55 4.03
N TYR A 74 -11.03 12.83 5.05
CA TYR A 74 -11.50 13.00 6.41
C TYR A 74 -12.23 14.34 6.58
N VAL A 75 -13.47 14.29 7.08
CA VAL A 75 -14.25 15.48 7.42
C VAL A 75 -14.18 15.72 8.94
N PRO A 76 -13.71 16.89 9.42
CA PRO A 76 -13.69 17.20 10.84
C PRO A 76 -15.05 17.02 11.50
N GLY A 77 -15.08 16.27 12.61
CA GLY A 77 -16.30 15.95 13.36
C GLY A 77 -17.03 14.69 12.90
N GLN A 78 -16.59 14.03 11.81
CA GLN A 78 -17.13 12.71 11.47
C GLN A 78 -16.72 11.65 12.49
N TYR A 79 -17.62 10.70 12.75
CA TYR A 79 -17.35 9.54 13.59
C TYR A 79 -16.32 8.62 12.91
N VAL A 80 -15.31 8.20 13.67
CA VAL A 80 -14.24 7.30 13.21
C VAL A 80 -14.31 6.01 14.02
N ASP A 81 -14.84 4.96 13.41
CA ASP A 81 -14.97 3.66 14.04
C ASP A 81 -13.69 2.81 13.92
N SER A 82 -13.68 1.65 14.57
CA SER A 82 -12.55 0.73 14.53
C SER A 82 -12.26 0.18 13.12
N SER A 83 -13.30 0.03 12.29
CA SER A 83 -13.14 -0.44 10.91
C SER A 83 -12.38 0.58 10.07
N ASN A 84 -12.72 1.86 10.23
CA ASN A 84 -12.07 2.99 9.59
C ASN A 84 -10.61 3.12 10.03
N ILE A 85 -10.34 3.07 11.34
CA ILE A 85 -8.97 3.06 11.87
C ILE A 85 -8.17 1.88 11.31
N ASN A 86 -8.75 0.67 11.28
CA ASN A 86 -8.10 -0.51 10.74
C ASN A 86 -7.75 -0.34 9.25
N ALA A 87 -8.71 0.14 8.45
CA ALA A 87 -8.55 0.29 7.01
C ALA A 87 -7.53 1.39 6.64
N HIS A 88 -7.47 2.48 7.41
CA HIS A 88 -6.71 3.68 7.02
C HIS A 88 -5.45 3.95 7.85
N ALA A 89 -5.40 3.59 9.13
CA ALA A 89 -4.26 3.90 10.00
C ALA A 89 -3.44 2.66 10.38
N LEU A 90 -4.11 1.55 10.74
CA LEU A 90 -3.42 0.37 11.26
C LEU A 90 -2.47 -0.24 10.24
N ASN A 91 -2.83 -0.24 8.95
CA ASN A 91 -1.96 -0.70 7.87
C ASN A 91 -0.59 -0.01 7.85
N CYS A 92 -0.57 1.32 8.03
CA CYS A 92 0.66 2.10 8.06
C CYS A 92 1.50 1.77 9.31
N VAL A 93 0.85 1.70 10.48
CA VAL A 93 1.53 1.34 11.74
C VAL A 93 2.16 -0.04 11.63
N LEU A 94 1.43 -1.03 11.11
CA LEU A 94 1.92 -2.39 10.92
C LEU A 94 3.11 -2.45 9.96
N MET A 95 3.06 -1.72 8.83
CA MET A 95 4.18 -1.70 7.89
C MET A 95 5.40 -0.97 8.43
N PHE A 96 5.23 0.12 9.19
CA PHE A 96 6.36 0.79 9.83
C PHE A 96 6.99 -0.09 10.91
N ALA A 97 6.16 -0.78 11.71
CA ALA A 97 6.65 -1.77 12.65
C ALA A 97 7.41 -2.90 11.94
N ASP A 98 6.89 -3.42 10.84
CA ASP A 98 7.54 -4.50 10.09
C ASP A 98 8.87 -4.04 9.47
N VAL A 99 8.97 -2.82 8.94
CA VAL A 99 10.25 -2.26 8.45
C VAL A 99 11.28 -2.17 9.59
N MET A 100 10.85 -1.75 10.78
CA MET A 100 11.73 -1.57 11.94
C MET A 100 12.14 -2.88 12.62
N LEU A 101 11.28 -3.91 12.58
CA LEU A 101 11.47 -5.16 13.32
C LEU A 101 11.99 -6.31 12.45
N SER A 102 11.63 -6.34 11.16
CA SER A 102 12.10 -7.38 10.24
C SER A 102 13.49 -7.05 9.70
N ASN A 103 14.20 -8.06 9.20
CA ASN A 103 15.45 -7.88 8.46
C ASN A 103 15.21 -7.73 6.94
N LEU A 104 14.01 -7.32 6.52
CA LEU A 104 13.72 -7.11 5.11
C LEU A 104 14.44 -5.84 4.63
N PRO A 105 15.21 -5.90 3.53
CA PRO A 105 15.88 -4.74 2.99
C PRO A 105 14.94 -3.89 2.14
N VAL A 106 14.95 -2.57 2.35
CA VAL A 106 14.31 -1.60 1.45
C VAL A 106 15.37 -1.07 0.48
N ARG A 107 15.13 -1.16 -0.83
CA ARG A 107 16.04 -0.58 -1.85
C ARG A 107 15.29 0.45 -2.65
N VAL A 108 15.92 1.60 -2.90
CA VAL A 108 15.30 2.74 -3.62
C VAL A 108 14.69 2.30 -4.96
N LEU A 109 15.39 1.48 -5.75
CA LEU A 109 14.93 1.04 -7.08
C LEU A 109 13.70 0.10 -7.03
N HIS A 110 13.39 -0.51 -5.89
CA HIS A 110 12.19 -1.34 -5.75
C HIS A 110 10.88 -0.54 -5.64
N VAL A 111 10.95 0.79 -5.67
CA VAL A 111 9.79 1.66 -5.89
C VAL A 111 9.01 1.26 -7.14
N ILE A 112 9.68 0.66 -8.14
CA ILE A 112 9.05 0.21 -9.39
C ILE A 112 7.86 -0.73 -9.16
N TYR A 113 7.91 -1.59 -8.13
CA TYR A 113 6.80 -2.51 -7.84
C TYR A 113 5.56 -1.75 -7.38
N ALA A 114 5.74 -0.75 -6.52
CA ALA A 114 4.66 0.12 -6.09
C ALA A 114 4.13 0.94 -7.27
N LEU A 115 5.01 1.53 -8.09
CA LEU A 115 4.63 2.32 -9.29
C LEU A 115 3.77 1.53 -10.27
N VAL A 116 4.12 0.27 -10.54
CA VAL A 116 3.33 -0.62 -11.40
C VAL A 116 1.94 -0.85 -10.80
N CYS A 117 1.87 -1.10 -9.48
CA CYS A 117 0.58 -1.27 -8.79
C CYS A 117 -0.26 0.03 -8.81
N GLY A 118 0.36 1.18 -8.57
CA GLY A 118 -0.30 2.49 -8.60
C GLY A 118 -0.81 2.83 -10.00
N PHE A 119 -0.02 2.58 -11.04
CA PHE A 119 -0.42 2.74 -12.43
C PHE A 119 -1.57 1.80 -12.82
N ALA A 120 -1.51 0.54 -12.39
CA ALA A 120 -2.59 -0.42 -12.61
C ALA A 120 -3.90 0.05 -11.96
N TYR A 121 -3.83 0.56 -10.72
CA TYR A 121 -5.00 1.09 -10.03
C TYR A 121 -5.57 2.34 -10.73
N VAL A 122 -4.75 3.32 -11.10
CA VAL A 122 -5.19 4.52 -11.84
C VAL A 122 -5.81 4.14 -13.20
N THR A 123 -5.21 3.18 -13.91
CA THR A 123 -5.76 2.68 -15.17
C THR A 123 -7.14 2.05 -14.94
N PHE A 124 -7.27 1.25 -13.88
CA PHE A 124 -8.54 0.69 -13.46
C PHE A 124 -9.58 1.79 -13.15
N THR A 125 -9.23 2.85 -12.42
CA THR A 125 -10.20 3.91 -12.10
C THR A 125 -10.72 4.63 -13.33
N VAL A 126 -9.87 4.85 -14.34
CA VAL A 126 -10.27 5.43 -15.64
C VAL A 126 -11.21 4.50 -16.40
N ILE A 127 -10.88 3.21 -16.49
CA ILE A 127 -11.73 2.22 -17.17
C ILE A 127 -13.09 2.09 -16.45
N TYR A 128 -13.06 2.01 -15.12
CA TYR A 128 -14.26 1.91 -14.29
C TYR A 128 -15.20 3.10 -14.49
N TRP A 129 -14.65 4.32 -14.50
CA TRP A 129 -15.40 5.54 -14.82
C TRP A 129 -15.98 5.50 -16.24
N ALA A 130 -15.16 5.18 -17.25
CA ALA A 130 -15.58 5.14 -18.65
C ALA A 130 -16.68 4.09 -18.90
N ALA A 131 -16.72 3.02 -18.11
CA ALA A 131 -17.76 2.00 -18.13
C ALA A 131 -19.06 2.42 -17.40
N GLY A 132 -19.14 3.64 -16.87
CA GLY A 132 -20.30 4.15 -16.12
C GLY A 132 -20.33 3.71 -14.66
N GLY A 133 -19.19 3.33 -14.08
CA GLY A 133 -19.06 2.97 -12.68
C GLY A 133 -19.42 4.11 -11.72
N VAL A 134 -19.98 3.76 -10.57
CA VAL A 134 -20.38 4.72 -9.52
C VAL A 134 -19.89 4.28 -8.14
N ASN A 135 -19.73 5.20 -7.20
CA ASN A 135 -19.46 4.86 -5.80
C ASN A 135 -20.73 4.54 -5.00
N HIS A 136 -20.60 4.33 -3.69
CA HIS A 136 -21.73 4.05 -2.78
C HIS A 136 -22.81 5.14 -2.76
N GLU A 137 -22.45 6.38 -3.09
CA GLU A 137 -23.35 7.54 -3.11
C GLU A 137 -23.98 7.75 -4.50
N GLY A 138 -23.61 6.94 -5.50
CA GLY A 138 -24.07 7.09 -6.87
C GLY A 138 -23.29 8.11 -7.70
N ASN A 139 -22.19 8.65 -7.16
CA ASN A 139 -21.33 9.58 -7.89
C ASN A 139 -20.48 8.82 -8.92
N SER A 140 -20.21 9.43 -10.09
CA SER A 140 -19.43 8.83 -11.19
C SER A 140 -17.92 8.74 -10.92
N TYR A 141 -17.48 8.87 -9.67
CA TYR A 141 -16.08 8.79 -9.28
C TYR A 141 -15.94 7.91 -8.05
N ILE A 142 -14.80 7.22 -7.93
CA ILE A 142 -14.47 6.43 -6.73
C ILE A 142 -14.07 7.39 -5.60
N TYR A 143 -13.19 8.32 -5.92
CA TYR A 143 -12.74 9.42 -5.06
C TYR A 143 -13.03 10.74 -5.74
N SER A 144 -13.50 11.75 -4.99
CA SER A 144 -13.76 13.08 -5.55
C SER A 144 -12.52 13.72 -6.19
N ALA A 145 -11.33 13.43 -5.67
CA ALA A 145 -10.05 13.83 -6.26
C ALA A 145 -9.79 13.24 -7.66
N LEU A 146 -10.53 12.17 -8.05
CA LEU A 146 -10.49 11.52 -9.35
C LEU A 146 -11.81 11.70 -10.10
N ASP A 147 -12.49 12.83 -9.92
CA ASP A 147 -13.69 13.17 -10.71
C ASP A 147 -13.33 13.52 -12.16
N TYR A 148 -13.30 12.49 -13.01
CA TYR A 148 -13.04 12.62 -14.45
C TYR A 148 -14.19 13.30 -15.21
N THR A 149 -15.40 13.38 -14.63
CA THR A 149 -16.55 14.02 -15.28
C THR A 149 -16.56 15.52 -14.96
N GLY A 150 -16.55 15.88 -13.68
CA GLY A 150 -16.69 17.26 -13.23
C GLY A 150 -15.38 18.05 -13.27
N SER A 151 -14.22 17.39 -13.15
CA SER A 151 -12.92 18.06 -13.08
C SER A 151 -11.77 17.23 -13.68
N PRO A 152 -11.83 16.88 -14.98
CA PRO A 152 -10.87 15.96 -15.61
C PRO A 152 -9.40 16.40 -15.49
N GLY A 153 -9.11 17.70 -15.57
CA GLY A 153 -7.76 18.23 -15.41
C GLY A 153 -7.20 18.03 -14.00
N MET A 154 -8.04 18.23 -12.98
CA MET A 154 -7.66 17.97 -11.58
C MET A 154 -7.47 16.47 -11.35
N ALA A 155 -8.38 15.63 -11.84
CA ALA A 155 -8.29 14.18 -11.73
C ALA A 155 -7.01 13.62 -12.38
N ALA A 156 -6.67 14.09 -13.59
CA ALA A 156 -5.43 13.71 -14.25
C ALA A 156 -4.20 14.16 -13.46
N THR A 157 -4.22 15.40 -12.94
CA THR A 157 -3.13 15.93 -12.11
C THR A 157 -2.93 15.10 -10.84
N MET A 158 -4.02 14.78 -10.12
CA MET A 158 -3.97 13.97 -8.90
C MET A 158 -3.47 12.54 -9.18
N ALA A 159 -3.91 11.93 -10.28
CA ALA A 159 -3.43 10.62 -10.71
C ALA A 159 -1.91 10.63 -11.01
N VAL A 160 -1.43 11.65 -11.71
CA VAL A 160 0.01 11.81 -12.01
C VAL A 160 0.82 12.05 -10.74
N LEU A 161 0.36 12.93 -9.85
CA LEU A 161 1.04 13.21 -8.57
C LEU A 161 1.05 11.97 -7.67
N PHE A 162 -0.03 11.18 -7.63
CA PHE A 162 -0.06 9.94 -6.87
C PHE A 162 1.05 8.98 -7.34
N VAL A 163 1.10 8.69 -8.64
CA VAL A 163 2.05 7.72 -9.20
C VAL A 163 3.48 8.26 -9.19
N LEU A 164 3.72 9.46 -9.71
CA LEU A 164 5.08 9.95 -9.96
C LEU A 164 5.70 10.75 -8.82
N LEU A 165 4.92 11.16 -7.82
CA LEU A 165 5.43 11.93 -6.67
C LEU A 165 5.16 11.23 -5.33
N ALA A 166 3.91 10.92 -5.02
CA ALA A 166 3.54 10.37 -3.72
C ALA A 166 4.19 8.99 -3.48
N GLN A 167 4.14 8.09 -4.46
CA GLN A 167 4.77 6.77 -4.31
C GLN A 167 6.29 6.82 -4.14
N PRO A 168 7.06 7.59 -4.93
CA PRO A 168 8.49 7.78 -4.66
C PRO A 168 8.79 8.38 -3.29
N LEU A 169 8.04 9.39 -2.84
CA LEU A 169 8.24 9.99 -1.52
C LEU A 169 7.95 9.00 -0.39
N SER A 170 6.88 8.23 -0.49
CA SER A 170 6.58 7.12 0.42
C SER A 170 7.74 6.10 0.45
N HIS A 171 8.28 5.75 -0.71
CA HIS A 171 9.40 4.80 -0.78
C HIS A 171 10.68 5.34 -0.16
N LEU A 172 10.97 6.63 -0.33
CA LEU A 172 12.10 7.29 0.31
C LEU A 172 11.94 7.37 1.82
N LEU A 173 10.71 7.61 2.32
CA LEU A 173 10.40 7.54 3.75
C LEU A 173 10.71 6.15 4.31
N LEU A 174 10.27 5.08 3.63
CA LEU A 174 10.55 3.70 4.04
C LEU A 174 12.04 3.37 3.97
N TYR A 175 12.74 3.87 2.96
CA TYR A 175 14.19 3.72 2.86
C TYR A 175 14.91 4.43 4.01
N GLY A 176 14.43 5.62 4.41
CA GLY A 176 14.90 6.34 5.58
C GLY A 176 14.71 5.54 6.88
N LEU A 177 13.53 4.96 7.09
CA LEU A 177 13.24 4.07 8.24
C LEU A 177 14.16 2.85 8.24
N TYR A 178 14.36 2.21 7.09
CA TYR A 178 15.31 1.11 6.93
C TYR A 178 16.74 1.51 7.31
N CYS A 179 17.23 2.66 6.81
CA CYS A 179 18.56 3.17 7.15
C CYS A 179 18.69 3.47 8.65
N PHE A 180 17.65 4.05 9.24
CA PHE A 180 17.59 4.36 10.67
C PHE A 180 17.66 3.10 11.53
N ARG A 181 16.89 2.05 11.18
CA ARG A 181 16.98 0.74 11.83
C ARG A 181 18.39 0.14 11.72
N ASP A 182 18.98 0.13 10.52
CA ASP A 182 20.32 -0.43 10.32
C ASP A 182 21.39 0.33 11.15
N TRP A 183 21.23 1.64 11.29
CA TRP A 183 22.07 2.44 12.19
C TRP A 183 21.89 2.05 13.66
N LEU A 184 20.65 1.88 14.13
CA LEU A 184 20.36 1.43 15.50
C LEU A 184 21.02 0.08 15.79
N VAL A 185 20.84 -0.90 14.90
CA VAL A 185 21.41 -2.24 15.06
C VAL A 185 22.93 -2.16 15.16
N LYS A 186 23.60 -1.47 14.22
CA LYS A 186 25.07 -1.31 14.23
C LYS A 186 25.57 -0.60 15.49
N ARG A 187 24.84 0.40 15.98
CA ARG A 187 25.18 1.10 17.22
C ARG A 187 25.08 0.19 18.44
N SER A 188 24.05 -0.65 18.51
CA SER A 188 23.87 -1.60 19.60
C SER A 188 24.94 -2.69 19.60
N THR A 189 25.38 -3.19 18.43
CA THR A 189 26.43 -4.22 18.37
C THR A 189 27.78 -3.67 18.85
N ARG A 190 28.14 -2.46 18.43
CA ARG A 190 29.39 -1.79 18.85
C ARG A 190 29.44 -1.44 20.34
N ALA A 191 28.30 -1.38 21.03
CA ALA A 191 28.26 -1.09 22.46
C ALA A 191 28.52 -2.34 23.33
N ILE A 192 28.52 -3.52 22.73
CA ILE A 192 28.72 -4.82 23.40
C ILE A 192 30.16 -5.34 23.17
N GLU A 193 30.87 -4.79 22.19
CA GLU A 193 32.29 -5.02 21.90
C GLU A 193 33.19 -4.09 22.73
#